data_AF-A0A193SS03-F1
#
_entry.id   AF-A0A193SS03-F1
#
_cell.length_a   1.000
_cell.length_b   1.000
_cell.length_c   1.000
_cell.angle_alpha   90.00
_cell.angle_beta   90.00
_cell.angle_gamma   90.00
#
_symmetry.space_group_name_H-M   'P 1'
#
loop_
_entity.id
_entity.type
_entity.pdbx_description
1 polymer ?
#
loop_
_entity_poly.entity_id
_entity_poly.type
_entity_poly.pdbx_seq_one_letter_code
_entity_poly.pdbx_strand_id
1 'polypeptide(L)'
;MDIEEVKQALVRTEQTLSTAHFGLNILNFGPPEQKSAGLRNVLVFGRSVTFVIQNLKTIVGEQKFTAWYSPHQERMKADPLMKYFVEARNNLEKRGQLDVNREINVKSFNSNILSGLEKPPFDSTGFFVGDETGGSGWLLDIGDGEPIKYYVQIPSSLVEAKQVFHSMPESVPEHLRELSTSELCKIYLAALGDIVESAKTEFLPPPRSRPHLRLVKG
;
A
#
# COMPACT_ATOMS: atom_id res chain seq x y z
N MET A 1 10.66 -33.30 2.26
CA MET A 1 9.87 -32.11 1.92
C MET A 1 8.42 -32.44 2.20
N ASP A 2 7.87 -31.91 3.29
CA ASP A 2 6.46 -32.05 3.60
C ASP A 2 5.66 -31.01 2.81
N ILE A 3 4.89 -31.47 1.82
CA ILE A 3 4.09 -30.59 0.96
C ILE A 3 3.01 -29.84 1.76
N GLU A 4 2.50 -30.42 2.84
CA GLU A 4 1.48 -29.77 3.65
C GLU A 4 2.08 -28.63 4.48
N GLU A 5 3.28 -28.82 5.04
CA GLU A 5 4.03 -27.74 5.68
C GLU A 5 4.37 -26.61 4.71
N VAL A 6 4.76 -26.93 3.46
CA VAL A 6 5.01 -25.93 2.41
C VAL A 6 3.74 -25.12 2.12
N LYS A 7 2.59 -25.78 1.94
CA LYS A 7 1.31 -25.09 1.73
C LYS A 7 0.98 -24.17 2.89
N GLN A 8 1.11 -24.64 4.13
CA GLN A 8 0.82 -23.83 5.30
C GLN A 8 1.74 -22.61 5.40
N ALA A 9 3.03 -22.77 5.09
CA ALA A 9 3.97 -21.66 5.03
C ALA A 9 3.56 -20.63 3.96
N LEU A 10 3.18 -21.08 2.76
CA LEU A 10 2.71 -20.20 1.68
C LEU A 10 1.40 -19.49 2.03
N VAL A 11 0.44 -20.18 2.66
CA VAL A 11 -0.80 -19.55 3.15
C VAL A 11 -0.50 -18.43 4.14
N ARG A 12 0.44 -18.63 5.07
CA ARG A 12 0.87 -17.57 6.00
C ARG A 12 1.52 -16.39 5.27
N THR A 13 2.33 -16.66 4.25
CA THR A 13 2.93 -15.62 3.40
C THR A 13 1.85 -14.82 2.66
N GLU A 14 0.87 -15.48 2.08
CA GLU A 14 -0.27 -14.84 1.39
C GLU A 14 -1.12 -13.99 2.35
N GLN A 15 -1.42 -14.51 3.54
CA GLN A 15 -2.14 -13.75 4.57
C GLN A 15 -1.37 -12.49 4.97
N THR A 16 -0.05 -12.60 5.10
CA THR A 16 0.82 -11.44 5.39
C THR A 16 0.77 -10.41 4.26
N LEU A 17 0.82 -10.85 3.01
CA LEU A 17 0.70 -9.98 1.83
C LEU A 17 -0.70 -9.34 1.75
N SER A 18 -1.76 -10.10 2.07
CA SER A 18 -3.14 -9.62 2.12
C SER A 18 -3.31 -8.50 3.16
N THR A 19 -2.70 -8.62 4.34
CA THR A 19 -2.69 -7.54 5.34
C THR A 19 -1.98 -6.29 4.82
N ALA A 20 -0.89 -6.43 4.07
CA ALA A 20 -0.24 -5.30 3.43
C ALA A 20 -1.17 -4.63 2.37
N HIS A 21 -1.88 -5.43 1.57
CA HIS A 21 -2.90 -4.92 0.64
C HIS A 21 -4.08 -4.23 1.34
N PHE A 22 -4.49 -4.73 2.51
CA PHE A 22 -5.50 -4.04 3.33
C PHE A 22 -5.00 -2.66 3.78
N GLY A 23 -3.73 -2.55 4.16
CA GLY A 23 -3.07 -1.26 4.40
C GLY A 23 -3.13 -0.32 3.20
N LEU A 24 -2.82 -0.83 1.99
CA LEU A 24 -2.94 -0.05 0.75
C LEU A 24 -4.39 0.36 0.46
N ASN A 25 -5.37 -0.49 0.76
CA ASN A 25 -6.78 -0.16 0.61
C ASN A 25 -7.20 0.99 1.54
N ILE A 26 -6.77 0.96 2.81
CA ILE A 26 -6.98 2.07 3.74
C ILE A 26 -6.29 3.35 3.26
N LEU A 27 -5.05 3.25 2.75
CA LEU A 27 -4.33 4.40 2.23
C LEU A 27 -5.05 5.08 1.05
N ASN A 28 -5.66 4.28 0.17
CA ASN A 28 -6.40 4.77 -0.99
C ASN A 28 -7.79 5.32 -0.65
N PHE A 29 -8.58 4.52 0.08
CA PHE A 29 -10.01 4.72 0.21
C PHE A 29 -10.47 4.96 1.64
N GLY A 30 -9.57 4.82 2.62
CA GLY A 30 -9.86 5.10 4.01
C GLY A 30 -10.05 6.60 4.27
N PRO A 31 -10.75 6.94 5.37
CA PRO A 31 -10.83 8.32 5.86
C PRO A 31 -9.44 8.95 6.04
N PRO A 32 -9.28 10.28 5.85
CA PRO A 32 -8.00 10.98 5.96
C PRO A 32 -7.19 10.62 7.21
N GLU A 33 -7.83 10.54 8.37
CA GLU A 33 -7.22 10.21 9.65
C GLU A 33 -6.67 8.77 9.70
N GLN A 34 -7.20 7.86 8.89
CA GLN A 34 -6.78 6.45 8.82
C GLN A 34 -5.67 6.21 7.79
N LYS A 35 -5.46 7.11 6.82
CA LYS A 35 -4.49 6.91 5.73
C LYS A 35 -3.06 6.67 6.24
N SER A 36 -2.67 7.33 7.32
CA SER A 36 -1.36 7.12 7.96
C SER A 36 -1.19 5.69 8.50
N ALA A 37 -2.25 5.11 9.09
CA ALA A 37 -2.25 3.73 9.54
C ALA A 37 -2.18 2.75 8.36
N GLY A 38 -2.86 3.07 7.25
CA GLY A 38 -2.76 2.33 6.00
C GLY A 38 -1.32 2.22 5.48
N LEU A 39 -0.60 3.34 5.40
CA LEU A 39 0.81 3.35 4.97
C LEU A 39 1.71 2.59 5.94
N ARG A 40 1.53 2.76 7.26
CA ARG A 40 2.27 2.00 8.28
C ARG A 40 2.10 0.50 8.08
N ASN A 41 0.87 0.05 7.81
CA ASN A 41 0.60 -1.37 7.54
C ASN A 41 1.32 -1.87 6.30
N VAL A 42 1.35 -1.10 5.19
CA VAL A 42 2.11 -1.50 4.00
C VAL A 42 3.60 -1.67 4.32
N LEU A 43 4.21 -0.68 4.99
CA LEU A 43 5.65 -0.71 5.32
C LEU A 43 6.02 -1.88 6.23
N VAL A 44 5.21 -2.14 7.26
CA VAL A 44 5.47 -3.21 8.24
C VAL A 44 5.19 -4.58 7.62
N PHE A 45 3.98 -4.80 7.09
CA PHE A 45 3.58 -6.12 6.60
C PHE A 45 4.25 -6.48 5.27
N GLY A 46 4.54 -5.51 4.40
CA GLY A 46 5.31 -5.75 3.19
C GLY A 46 6.70 -6.33 3.47
N ARG A 47 7.42 -5.79 4.47
CA ARG A 47 8.68 -6.39 4.90
C ARG A 47 8.47 -7.78 5.49
N SER A 48 7.43 -7.97 6.30
CA SER A 48 7.10 -9.26 6.89
C SER A 48 6.87 -10.36 5.85
N VAL A 49 6.32 -10.06 4.65
CA VAL A 49 6.17 -11.05 3.56
C VAL A 49 7.49 -11.76 3.27
N THR A 50 8.57 -10.99 3.11
CA THR A 50 9.90 -11.54 2.82
C THR A 50 10.52 -12.30 4.00
N PHE A 51 10.12 -12.01 5.24
CA PHE A 51 10.56 -12.80 6.40
C PHE A 51 9.79 -14.12 6.49
N VAL A 52 8.47 -14.07 6.33
CA VAL A 52 7.62 -15.26 6.41
C VAL A 52 7.95 -16.25 5.29
N ILE A 53 8.21 -15.77 4.07
CA ILE A 53 8.57 -16.66 2.95
C ILE A 53 9.92 -17.36 3.15
N GLN A 54 10.86 -16.74 3.89
CA GLN A 54 12.15 -17.35 4.22
C GLN A 54 12.02 -18.55 5.16
N ASN A 55 10.89 -18.72 5.86
CA ASN A 55 10.63 -19.93 6.64
C ASN A 55 10.56 -21.18 5.76
N LEU A 56 10.31 -21.04 4.44
CA LEU A 56 10.40 -22.17 3.51
C LEU A 56 11.80 -22.79 3.50
N LYS A 57 12.85 -22.02 3.81
CA LYS A 57 14.25 -22.50 3.83
C LYS A 57 14.43 -23.77 4.66
N THR A 58 13.81 -23.84 5.83
CA THR A 58 13.92 -25.01 6.71
C THR A 58 13.06 -26.19 6.24
N ILE A 59 11.95 -25.92 5.54
CA ILE A 59 10.98 -26.91 5.09
C ILE A 59 11.42 -27.61 3.78
N VAL A 60 11.89 -26.83 2.80
CA VAL A 60 12.27 -27.34 1.47
C VAL A 60 13.76 -27.69 1.38
N GLY A 61 14.53 -27.33 2.40
CA GLY A 61 15.99 -27.49 2.46
C GLY A 61 16.73 -26.25 1.95
N GLU A 62 17.81 -25.91 2.64
CA GLU A 62 18.59 -24.69 2.40
C GLU A 62 19.12 -24.58 0.97
N GLN A 63 19.65 -25.67 0.41
CA GLN A 63 20.20 -25.65 -0.95
C GLN A 63 19.13 -25.33 -1.99
N LYS A 64 17.96 -26.00 -1.92
CA LYS A 64 16.85 -25.77 -2.86
C LYS A 64 16.28 -24.37 -2.71
N PHE A 65 16.03 -23.93 -1.48
CA PHE A 65 15.54 -22.59 -1.22
C PHE A 65 16.51 -21.51 -1.69
N THR A 66 17.80 -21.65 -1.40
CA THR A 66 18.82 -20.67 -1.77
C THR A 66 18.95 -20.54 -3.29
N ALA A 67 18.89 -21.65 -4.02
CA ALA A 67 18.92 -21.65 -5.48
C ALA A 67 17.76 -20.86 -6.09
N TRP A 68 16.55 -20.99 -5.53
CA TRP A 68 15.37 -20.25 -5.96
C TRP A 68 15.37 -18.79 -5.48
N TYR A 69 15.65 -18.53 -4.20
CA TYR A 69 15.43 -17.21 -3.59
C TYR A 69 16.56 -16.21 -3.87
N SER A 70 17.81 -16.66 -4.05
CA SER A 70 18.95 -15.74 -4.24
C SER A 70 18.76 -14.80 -5.44
N PRO A 71 18.30 -15.25 -6.62
CA PRO A 71 17.97 -14.35 -7.72
C PRO A 71 16.90 -13.30 -7.39
N HIS A 72 15.86 -13.66 -6.62
CA HIS A 72 14.85 -12.71 -6.15
C HIS A 72 15.45 -11.68 -5.18
N GLN A 73 16.27 -12.15 -4.24
CA GLN A 73 16.93 -11.29 -3.27
C GLN A 73 17.88 -10.29 -3.94
N GLU A 74 18.68 -10.74 -4.92
CA GLU A 74 19.59 -9.84 -5.64
C GLU A 74 18.85 -8.83 -6.49
N ARG A 75 17.71 -9.19 -7.11
CA ARG A 75 16.83 -8.23 -7.79
C ARG A 75 16.29 -7.18 -6.83
N MET A 76 15.76 -7.57 -5.68
CA MET A 76 15.27 -6.62 -4.67
C MET A 76 16.39 -5.74 -4.11
N LYS A 77 17.60 -6.27 -3.93
CA LYS A 77 18.76 -5.46 -3.53
C LYS A 77 19.20 -4.51 -4.63
N ALA A 78 19.08 -4.87 -5.90
CA ALA A 78 19.44 -3.99 -7.00
C ALA A 78 18.41 -2.87 -7.19
N ASP A 79 17.15 -3.15 -6.93
CA ASP A 79 16.03 -2.22 -7.10
C ASP A 79 16.07 -1.04 -6.09
N PRO A 80 16.23 0.22 -6.55
CA PRO A 80 16.26 1.38 -5.68
C PRO A 80 14.96 1.63 -4.90
N LEU A 81 13.80 1.31 -5.48
CA LEU A 81 12.52 1.47 -4.80
C LEU A 81 12.39 0.46 -3.65
N MET A 82 12.77 -0.79 -3.89
CA MET A 82 12.78 -1.83 -2.85
C MET A 82 13.69 -1.47 -1.68
N LYS A 83 14.89 -0.96 -1.97
CA LYS A 83 15.81 -0.41 -0.96
C LYS A 83 15.16 0.71 -0.16
N TYR A 84 14.52 1.66 -0.85
CA TYR A 84 13.84 2.77 -0.20
C TYR A 84 12.72 2.31 0.74
N PHE A 85 11.91 1.31 0.36
CA PHE A 85 10.88 0.75 1.24
C PHE A 85 11.46 0.14 2.53
N VAL A 86 12.65 -0.47 2.47
CA VAL A 86 13.37 -0.94 3.66
C VAL A 86 13.79 0.23 4.55
N GLU A 87 14.32 1.30 3.96
CA GLU A 87 14.72 2.51 4.69
C GLU A 87 13.51 3.21 5.32
N ALA A 88 12.43 3.39 4.58
CA ALA A 88 11.18 3.99 5.05
C ALA A 88 10.61 3.21 6.25
N ARG A 89 10.58 1.87 6.17
CA ARG A 89 10.19 1.01 7.29
C ARG A 89 11.14 1.15 8.48
N ASN A 90 12.46 1.19 8.25
CA ASN A 90 13.44 1.34 9.33
C ASN A 90 13.32 2.69 10.03
N ASN A 91 13.07 3.77 9.28
CA ASN A 91 12.82 5.10 9.83
C ASN A 91 11.53 5.10 10.65
N LEU A 92 10.46 4.49 10.14
CA LEU A 92 9.20 4.32 10.86
C LEU A 92 9.41 3.59 12.20
N GLU A 93 10.13 2.47 12.21
CA GLU A 93 10.34 1.70 13.46
C GLU A 93 11.23 2.42 14.46
N LYS A 94 12.29 3.09 13.99
CA LYS A 94 13.25 3.74 14.89
C LYS A 94 12.75 5.07 15.42
N ARG A 95 11.97 5.81 14.62
CA ARG A 95 11.56 7.20 14.94
C ARG A 95 10.05 7.32 15.19
N GLY A 96 9.26 6.30 14.88
CA GLY A 96 7.79 6.34 14.98
C GLY A 96 7.10 7.22 13.93
N GLN A 97 7.87 7.79 13.00
CA GLN A 97 7.43 8.83 12.06
C GLN A 97 7.41 8.32 10.62
N LEU A 98 6.39 8.72 9.88
CA LEU A 98 6.34 8.56 8.43
C LEU A 98 6.97 9.79 7.79
N ASP A 99 8.00 9.59 6.97
CA ASP A 99 8.69 10.68 6.26
C ASP A 99 7.97 11.00 4.94
N VAL A 100 6.80 11.62 5.08
CA VAL A 100 5.89 11.92 3.97
C VAL A 100 5.57 13.40 3.91
N ASN A 101 5.49 13.90 2.69
CA ASN A 101 5.00 15.23 2.38
C ASN A 101 3.61 15.17 1.76
N ARG A 102 2.96 16.32 1.72
CA ARG A 102 1.73 16.53 0.97
C ARG A 102 1.99 17.50 -0.16
N GLU A 103 1.55 17.13 -1.33
CA GLU A 103 1.50 18.00 -2.50
C GLU A 103 0.04 18.28 -2.83
N ILE A 104 -0.31 19.56 -2.86
CA ILE A 104 -1.63 20.05 -3.26
C ILE A 104 -1.46 20.75 -4.59
N ASN A 105 -2.05 20.19 -5.64
CA ASN A 105 -2.13 20.80 -6.94
C ASN A 105 -3.56 21.34 -7.16
N VAL A 106 -3.68 22.67 -7.16
CA VAL A 106 -4.94 23.35 -7.43
C VAL A 106 -5.06 23.58 -8.94
N LYS A 107 -5.88 22.76 -9.61
CA LYS A 107 -6.12 22.87 -11.06
C LYS A 107 -7.10 24.00 -11.36
N SER A 108 -8.13 24.15 -10.54
CA SER A 108 -9.10 25.24 -10.63
C SER A 108 -9.79 25.44 -9.28
N PHE A 109 -9.83 26.68 -8.79
CA PHE A 109 -10.56 27.04 -7.58
C PHE A 109 -11.24 28.40 -7.76
N ASN A 110 -12.57 28.42 -7.68
CA ASN A 110 -13.41 29.61 -7.77
C ASN A 110 -14.64 29.43 -6.87
N SER A 111 -15.34 30.51 -6.57
CA SER A 111 -16.51 30.49 -5.69
C SER A 111 -17.65 29.60 -6.20
N ASN A 112 -17.77 29.40 -7.52
CA ASN A 112 -18.81 28.56 -8.10
C ASN A 112 -18.57 27.07 -7.84
N ILE A 113 -17.31 26.65 -7.68
CA ILE A 113 -16.97 25.26 -7.35
C ILE A 113 -17.55 24.86 -5.98
N LEU A 114 -17.48 25.77 -5.00
CA LEU A 114 -17.99 25.51 -3.65
C LEU A 114 -19.51 25.25 -3.64
N SER A 115 -20.24 25.80 -4.62
CA SER A 115 -21.69 25.59 -4.73
C SER A 115 -22.07 24.16 -5.14
N GLY A 116 -21.17 23.43 -5.80
CA GLY A 116 -21.37 22.05 -6.24
C GLY A 116 -20.86 21.00 -5.26
N LEU A 117 -20.22 21.40 -4.16
CA LEU A 117 -19.79 20.49 -3.10
C LEU A 117 -20.95 20.15 -2.18
N GLU A 118 -20.83 19.01 -1.50
CA GLU A 118 -21.71 18.66 -0.40
C GLU A 118 -21.72 19.80 0.63
N LYS A 119 -22.94 20.26 0.99
CA LYS A 119 -23.12 21.34 1.94
C LYS A 119 -23.23 20.77 3.34
N PRO A 120 -22.65 21.44 4.35
CA PRO A 120 -22.80 21.02 5.73
C PRO A 120 -24.25 21.17 6.20
N PRO A 121 -24.65 20.44 7.24
CA PRO A 121 -26.01 20.50 7.79
C PRO A 121 -26.35 21.83 8.49
N PHE A 122 -25.35 22.66 8.78
CA PHE A 122 -25.47 23.96 9.46
C PHE A 122 -24.63 25.02 8.75
N ASP A 123 -24.81 26.28 9.12
CA ASP A 123 -24.02 27.38 8.58
C ASP A 123 -22.51 27.17 8.82
N SER A 124 -21.74 27.35 7.75
CA SER A 124 -20.28 27.27 7.80
C SER A 124 -19.66 28.64 7.91
N THR A 125 -18.60 28.76 8.70
CA THR A 125 -17.79 30.00 8.80
C THR A 125 -16.64 30.04 7.81
N GLY A 126 -16.28 28.90 7.21
CA GLY A 126 -15.21 28.84 6.21
C GLY A 126 -15.09 27.49 5.53
N PHE A 127 -14.20 27.43 4.54
CA PHE A 127 -13.81 26.23 3.82
C PHE A 127 -12.30 26.04 3.94
N PHE A 128 -11.85 24.81 4.15
CA PHE A 128 -10.44 24.46 4.24
C PHE A 128 -10.07 23.39 3.21
N VAL A 129 -8.82 23.42 2.76
CA VAL A 129 -8.25 22.45 1.82
C VAL A 129 -6.95 21.91 2.40
N GLY A 130 -6.86 20.59 2.53
CA GLY A 130 -5.62 19.91 2.91
C GLY A 130 -5.19 20.19 4.34
N ASP A 131 -6.05 19.90 5.31
CA ASP A 131 -5.73 20.03 6.73
C ASP A 131 -4.64 19.04 7.21
N GLU A 132 -4.42 18.95 8.52
CA GLU A 132 -3.43 18.05 9.13
C GLU A 132 -3.66 16.55 8.84
N THR A 133 -4.85 16.14 8.39
CA THR A 133 -5.12 14.76 7.92
C THR A 133 -5.09 14.65 6.39
N GLY A 134 -5.01 15.77 5.68
CA GLY A 134 -5.12 15.84 4.22
C GLY A 134 -6.56 15.89 3.73
N GLY A 135 -7.52 16.01 4.64
CA GLY A 135 -8.92 16.20 4.31
C GLY A 135 -9.19 17.64 3.89
N SER A 136 -10.34 17.84 3.24
CA SER A 136 -10.86 19.17 2.90
C SER A 136 -12.32 19.23 3.29
N GLY A 137 -12.85 20.42 3.56
CA GLY A 137 -14.18 20.52 4.13
C GLY A 137 -14.57 21.90 4.61
N TRP A 138 -15.68 21.92 5.35
CA TRP A 138 -16.26 23.11 5.93
C TRP A 138 -15.90 23.22 7.41
N LEU A 139 -15.68 24.45 7.87
CA LEU A 139 -15.59 24.78 9.29
C LEU A 139 -16.98 25.17 9.78
N LEU A 140 -17.47 24.45 10.79
CA LEU A 140 -18.76 24.71 11.41
C LEU A 140 -18.53 25.39 12.75
N ASP A 141 -19.18 26.54 12.92
CA ASP A 141 -19.25 27.22 14.20
C ASP A 141 -20.45 26.67 14.98
N ILE A 142 -20.17 26.17 16.17
CA ILE A 142 -21.16 25.61 17.09
C ILE A 142 -21.31 26.45 18.36
N GLY A 143 -20.76 27.67 18.40
CA GLY A 143 -20.77 28.58 19.56
C GLY A 143 -19.37 28.81 20.16
N ASP A 144 -19.29 29.00 21.49
CA ASP A 144 -18.06 29.37 22.23
C ASP A 144 -17.01 28.24 22.31
N GLY A 145 -16.53 27.75 21.17
CA GLY A 145 -15.53 26.68 21.10
C GLY A 145 -14.75 26.64 19.77
N GLU A 146 -13.88 25.65 19.65
CA GLU A 146 -13.13 25.39 18.42
C GLU A 146 -14.08 24.93 17.30
N PRO A 147 -13.93 25.46 16.07
CA PRO A 147 -14.76 25.04 14.93
C PRO A 147 -14.64 23.54 14.67
N ILE A 148 -15.77 22.89 14.36
CA ILE A 148 -15.78 21.48 13.95
C ILE A 148 -15.51 21.38 12.45
N LYS A 149 -14.67 20.42 12.06
CA LYS A 149 -14.41 20.10 10.65
C LYS A 149 -15.48 19.13 10.11
N TYR A 150 -16.20 19.55 9.07
CA TYR A 150 -17.08 18.69 8.29
C TYR A 150 -16.41 18.39 6.95
N TYR A 151 -15.89 17.17 6.81
CA TYR A 151 -15.12 16.76 5.63
C TYR A 151 -16.01 16.47 4.43
N VAL A 152 -15.59 16.93 3.25
CA VAL A 152 -16.25 16.69 1.98
C VAL A 152 -15.24 16.18 0.96
N GLN A 153 -15.72 15.40 0.00
CA GLN A 153 -14.89 14.95 -1.12
C GLN A 153 -14.80 16.07 -2.17
N ILE A 154 -13.59 16.54 -2.45
CA ILE A 154 -13.34 17.45 -3.57
C ILE A 154 -12.96 16.61 -4.80
N PRO A 155 -13.61 16.83 -5.96
CA PRO A 155 -13.19 16.18 -7.20
C PRO A 155 -11.72 16.47 -7.53
N SER A 156 -10.97 15.42 -7.90
CA SER A 156 -9.54 15.53 -8.27
C SER A 156 -9.27 16.34 -9.55
N SER A 157 -10.32 16.64 -10.32
CA SER A 157 -10.30 17.59 -11.43
C SER A 157 -10.12 19.04 -10.99
N LEU A 158 -10.44 19.36 -9.73
CA LEU A 158 -10.41 20.70 -9.17
C LEU A 158 -9.19 20.90 -8.27
N VAL A 159 -9.03 19.99 -7.31
CA VAL A 159 -7.89 19.96 -6.39
C VAL A 159 -7.40 18.53 -6.30
N GLU A 160 -6.12 18.34 -6.58
CA GLU A 160 -5.44 17.06 -6.42
C GLU A 160 -4.52 17.14 -5.22
N ALA A 161 -4.88 16.45 -4.14
CA ALA A 161 -4.02 16.28 -2.98
C ALA A 161 -3.42 14.87 -3.02
N LYS A 162 -2.08 14.80 -3.12
CA LYS A 162 -1.34 13.53 -3.03
C LYS A 162 -0.37 13.54 -1.85
N GLN A 163 -0.25 12.40 -1.21
CA GLN A 163 0.83 12.14 -0.27
C GLN A 163 2.02 11.61 -1.06
N VAL A 164 3.20 12.16 -0.84
CA VAL A 164 4.47 11.74 -1.46
C VAL A 164 5.48 11.42 -0.37
N PHE A 165 6.49 10.63 -0.69
CA PHE A 165 7.62 10.44 0.22
C PHE A 165 8.54 11.67 0.18
N HIS A 166 8.92 12.20 1.34
CA HIS A 166 9.72 13.44 1.40
C HIS A 166 11.16 13.24 0.93
N SER A 167 11.83 12.20 1.44
CA SER A 167 13.27 12.01 1.24
C SER A 167 13.59 10.83 0.32
N MET A 168 12.95 10.73 -0.85
CA MET A 168 13.34 9.69 -1.83
C MET A 168 14.73 9.98 -2.41
N PRO A 169 15.67 9.02 -2.36
CA PRO A 169 17.03 9.23 -2.85
C PRO A 169 17.05 9.35 -4.38
N GLU A 170 18.05 10.07 -4.92
CA GLU A 170 18.23 10.24 -6.37
C GLU A 170 18.48 8.92 -7.13
N SER A 171 18.85 7.86 -6.42
CA SER A 171 18.95 6.52 -6.99
C SER A 171 17.60 5.94 -7.42
N VAL A 172 16.48 6.44 -6.88
CA VAL A 172 15.14 6.10 -7.35
C VAL A 172 14.86 6.87 -8.65
N PRO A 173 14.49 6.17 -9.74
CA PRO A 173 14.16 6.81 -11.02
C PRO A 173 13.17 7.97 -10.88
N GLU A 174 13.40 9.05 -11.63
CA GLU A 174 12.59 10.28 -11.58
C GLU A 174 11.09 10.02 -11.74
N HIS A 175 10.69 9.22 -12.74
CA HIS A 175 9.29 8.86 -12.97
C HIS A 175 8.63 8.14 -11.77
N LEU A 176 9.40 7.48 -10.90
CA LEU A 176 8.89 6.91 -9.65
C LEU A 176 8.85 7.97 -8.54
N ARG A 177 9.81 8.90 -8.51
CA ARG A 177 9.84 9.96 -7.49
C ARG A 177 8.64 10.92 -7.57
N GLU A 178 8.03 11.05 -8.74
CA GLU A 178 6.84 11.89 -8.95
C GLU A 178 5.53 11.21 -8.50
N LEU A 179 5.55 9.90 -8.28
CA LEU A 179 4.37 9.12 -7.89
C LEU A 179 4.00 9.35 -6.43
N SER A 180 2.72 9.18 -6.13
CA SER A 180 2.21 9.18 -4.76
C SER A 180 2.71 7.98 -3.96
N THR A 181 2.67 8.09 -2.62
CA THR A 181 2.97 6.97 -1.72
C THR A 181 2.12 5.75 -2.04
N SER A 182 0.86 5.93 -2.43
CA SER A 182 -0.04 4.83 -2.77
C SER A 182 0.38 4.10 -4.04
N GLU A 183 0.73 4.84 -5.09
CA GLU A 183 1.19 4.26 -6.36
C GLU A 183 2.50 3.48 -6.15
N LEU A 184 3.43 4.04 -5.39
CA LEU A 184 4.67 3.36 -5.01
C LEU A 184 4.40 2.10 -4.17
N CYS A 185 3.46 2.16 -3.22
CA CYS A 185 3.04 0.99 -2.44
C CYS A 185 2.44 -0.10 -3.34
N LYS A 186 1.66 0.27 -4.36
CA LYS A 186 1.11 -0.68 -5.33
C LYS A 186 2.21 -1.40 -6.11
N ILE A 187 3.21 -0.65 -6.60
CA ILE A 187 4.36 -1.23 -7.32
C ILE A 187 5.15 -2.18 -6.40
N TYR A 188 5.43 -1.73 -5.17
CA TYR A 188 6.12 -2.53 -4.16
C TYR A 188 5.40 -3.85 -3.84
N LEU A 189 4.09 -3.78 -3.56
CA LEU A 189 3.30 -4.97 -3.22
C LEU A 189 3.12 -5.91 -4.42
N ALA A 190 3.04 -5.39 -5.65
CA ALA A 190 3.00 -6.21 -6.85
C ALA A 190 4.27 -7.06 -6.99
N ALA A 191 5.44 -6.45 -6.82
CA ALA A 191 6.71 -7.18 -6.88
C ALA A 191 6.88 -8.20 -5.73
N LEU A 192 6.32 -7.94 -4.53
CA LEU A 192 6.24 -8.97 -3.49
C LEU A 192 5.30 -10.11 -3.88
N GLY A 193 4.15 -9.79 -4.48
CA GLY A 193 3.20 -10.76 -5.02
C GLY A 193 3.83 -11.69 -6.04
N ASP A 194 4.65 -11.16 -6.96
CA ASP A 194 5.37 -11.96 -7.95
C ASP A 194 6.32 -12.99 -7.30
N ILE A 195 6.94 -12.64 -6.16
CA ILE A 195 7.78 -13.58 -5.40
C ILE A 195 6.92 -14.68 -4.77
N VAL A 196 5.74 -14.33 -4.22
CA VAL A 196 4.83 -15.31 -3.63
C VAL A 196 4.29 -16.28 -4.68
N GLU A 197 3.89 -15.79 -5.86
CA GLU A 197 3.44 -16.63 -6.97
C GLU A 197 4.57 -17.51 -7.54
N SER A 198 5.79 -16.97 -7.62
CA SER A 198 6.98 -17.75 -7.97
C SER A 198 7.22 -18.89 -6.98
N ALA A 199 7.05 -18.64 -5.67
CA ALA A 199 7.23 -19.66 -4.64
C ALA A 199 6.19 -20.79 -4.73
N LYS A 200 4.92 -20.43 -5.01
CA LYS A 200 3.88 -21.44 -5.27
C LYS A 200 4.23 -22.32 -6.45
N THR A 201 4.70 -21.71 -7.54
CA THR A 201 5.10 -22.42 -8.76
C THR A 201 6.28 -23.37 -8.51
N GLU A 202 7.27 -22.94 -7.72
CA GLU A 202 8.48 -23.71 -7.44
C GLU A 202 8.26 -24.86 -6.44
N PHE A 203 7.44 -24.64 -5.41
CA PHE A 203 7.36 -25.54 -4.26
C PHE A 203 6.05 -26.32 -4.13
N LEU A 204 4.99 -25.95 -4.85
CA LEU A 204 3.76 -26.72 -4.89
C LEU A 204 3.68 -27.59 -6.14
N PRO A 205 3.05 -28.78 -6.06
CA PRO A 205 2.76 -29.56 -7.24
C PRO A 205 1.78 -28.80 -8.15
N PRO A 206 1.88 -28.97 -9.49
CA PRO A 206 0.94 -28.37 -10.41
C PRO A 206 -0.49 -28.85 -10.10
N PRO A 207 -1.51 -28.01 -10.33
CA PRO A 207 -2.89 -28.42 -10.12
C PRO A 207 -3.19 -29.67 -10.96
N ARG A 208 -3.78 -30.69 -10.34
CA ARG A 208 -4.17 -31.93 -11.05
C ARG A 208 -5.13 -31.56 -12.18
N SER A 209 -4.80 -31.94 -13.41
CA SER A 209 -5.74 -31.84 -14.53
C SER A 209 -6.99 -32.66 -14.20
N ARG A 210 -8.17 -32.03 -14.25
CA ARG A 210 -9.43 -32.77 -14.10
C ARG A 210 -9.54 -33.72 -15.30
N PRO A 211 -9.75 -35.03 -15.10
CA PRO A 211 -9.98 -35.93 -16.22
C PRO A 211 -11.21 -35.45 -16.99
N HIS A 212 -11.07 -35.28 -18.31
CA HIS A 212 -12.19 -34.94 -19.18
C HIS A 212 -13.30 -35.98 -18.98
N LEU A 213 -14.46 -35.55 -18.52
CA LEU A 213 -15.66 -36.37 -18.46
C LEU A 213 -15.99 -36.82 -19.89
N ARG A 214 -15.75 -38.11 -20.19
CA ARG A 214 -16.29 -38.74 -21.39
C ARG A 214 -17.80 -38.83 -21.19
N LEU A 215 -18.55 -37.99 -21.89
CA LEU A 215 -19.98 -38.16 -22.07
C LEU A 215 -20.20 -39.44 -22.88
N VAL A 216 -20.63 -40.51 -22.21
CA VAL A 216 -21.17 -41.70 -22.87
C VAL A 216 -22.58 -41.34 -23.31
N LYS A 217 -22.80 -41.20 -24.62
CA LYS A 217 -24.15 -41.11 -25.19
C LYS A 217 -24.82 -42.47 -25.03
N GLY A 218 -25.91 -42.51 -24.25
CA GLY A 218 -26.87 -43.62 -24.24
C GLY A 218 -27.87 -43.53 -25.39
#